data_AF-A0A7X3XY03-F1
#
_entry.id   AF-A0A7X3XY03-F1
#
_cell.length_a   1.000
_cell.length_b   1.000
_cell.length_c   1.000
_cell.angle_alpha   90.00
_cell.angle_beta   90.00
_cell.angle_gamma   90.00
#
_symmetry.space_group_name_H-M   'P 1'
#
loop_
_entity.id
_entity.type
_entity.pdbx_description
1 polymer ?
#
loop_
_entity_poly.entity_id
_entity_poly.type
_entity_poly.pdbx_seq_one_letter_code
_entity_poly.pdbx_strand_id
1 'polypeptide(L)'
;MPKANNFLHAKYSRSDPGDRAKYLSFESGAPPLSPAWRDALGLLGARMWDAGVRAVVLVYGSYLGADLFGAGRLDEVGGLKRGYSRGIPGLESLLAALRPNDYQRSSQDPSCQPPYANDDTSKAKLDNLLRDKGNFSEEYVNGLRDGLSQTHAMPFTVQRYLWSSRHHHPGRMEGALALLHELSLLKTDKGLQVDDRILIVAHGHAGQLPALLSNLMAPGESSVRETVFETLAYFYEQQETPSATVQHLQELDRLLAENQFATWPSLDVVTLGTPIRYGWDTDGPGKLLHVVNHRPIRQDGKRWLAKMELPQIVMEMPMASGGDYVHQLAVAGTDAVPASPWEVELDQALRENLEPYDGFERWLECARRVTRCPNDGQCLLIDYHDATGGDPDKHLFGHACYTRLDTMLFQTSHIVETLYGA
;
A
#
# COMPACT_ATOMS: atom_id res chain seq x y z
N MET A 1 25.58 -12.17 4.89
CA MET A 1 25.07 -10.79 5.07
C MET A 1 25.07 -10.07 3.72
N PRO A 2 24.09 -9.17 3.43
CA PRO A 2 23.04 -8.71 4.32
C PRO A 2 21.70 -9.41 4.05
N LYS A 3 21.26 -10.23 5.02
CA LYS A 3 19.86 -10.24 5.45
C LYS A 3 19.76 -9.12 6.47
N ALA A 4 18.84 -8.20 6.26
CA ALA A 4 18.21 -7.34 7.26
C ALA A 4 17.65 -6.15 6.50
N ASN A 5 16.36 -5.89 6.67
CA ASN A 5 15.92 -4.52 6.57
C ASN A 5 15.02 -4.23 7.75
N ASN A 6 15.50 -3.37 8.66
CA ASN A 6 14.76 -2.88 9.81
C ASN A 6 14.66 -1.35 9.72
N PHE A 7 14.08 -0.87 8.63
CA PHE A 7 13.61 0.48 8.28
C PHE A 7 14.38 1.23 7.20
N LEU A 8 15.40 0.63 6.58
CA LEU A 8 16.03 1.20 5.41
C LEU A 8 15.02 1.39 4.28
N HIS A 9 15.11 2.56 3.65
CA HIS A 9 14.39 2.89 2.44
C HIS A 9 14.62 1.83 1.32
N ALA A 10 13.56 1.55 0.55
CA ALA A 10 13.61 0.62 -0.56
C ALA A 10 14.57 1.09 -1.66
N LYS A 11 15.53 0.26 -2.08
CA LYS A 11 16.47 0.67 -3.13
C LYS A 11 15.77 0.77 -4.49
N TYR A 12 15.79 1.93 -5.13
CA TYR A 12 15.35 2.06 -6.52
C TYR A 12 16.38 1.49 -7.50
N SER A 13 16.18 0.23 -7.87
CA SER A 13 17.01 -0.44 -8.86
C SER A 13 16.43 -0.31 -10.27
N ARG A 14 17.32 -0.07 -11.24
CA ARG A 14 17.00 -0.14 -12.68
C ARG A 14 17.32 -1.51 -13.28
N SER A 15 17.94 -2.38 -12.51
CA SER A 15 18.32 -3.72 -12.95
C SER A 15 17.10 -4.53 -13.34
N ASP A 16 17.30 -5.47 -14.26
CA ASP A 16 16.28 -6.42 -14.64
C ASP A 16 15.86 -7.27 -13.42
N PRO A 17 14.56 -7.30 -13.05
CA PRO A 17 14.08 -8.14 -11.95
C PRO A 17 14.17 -9.65 -12.23
N GLY A 18 14.44 -10.05 -13.49
CA GLY A 18 14.51 -11.45 -13.89
C GLY A 18 13.20 -12.19 -13.61
N ASP A 19 13.32 -13.43 -13.13
CA ASP A 19 12.16 -14.32 -12.86
C ASP A 19 11.25 -13.84 -11.72
N ARG A 20 11.64 -12.77 -10.99
CA ARG A 20 10.76 -12.15 -9.99
C ARG A 20 9.60 -11.38 -10.63
N ALA A 21 9.71 -10.94 -11.88
CA ALA A 21 8.66 -10.21 -12.57
C ALA A 21 7.92 -11.09 -13.59
N LYS A 22 6.61 -11.21 -13.43
CA LYS A 22 5.71 -11.80 -14.43
C LYS A 22 4.91 -10.69 -15.10
N TYR A 23 4.69 -10.84 -16.41
CA TYR A 23 3.94 -9.87 -17.22
C TYR A 23 2.62 -10.50 -17.63
N LEU A 24 1.51 -9.84 -17.30
CA LEU A 24 0.17 -10.34 -17.54
C LEU A 24 -0.68 -9.29 -18.25
N SER A 25 -1.73 -9.74 -18.91
CA SER A 25 -2.80 -8.89 -19.41
C SER A 25 -4.07 -9.26 -18.68
N PHE A 26 -4.85 -8.27 -18.26
CA PHE A 26 -6.13 -8.54 -17.62
C PHE A 26 -7.08 -9.18 -18.61
N GLU A 27 -7.58 -10.36 -18.25
CA GLU A 27 -8.62 -11.07 -18.96
C GLU A 27 -9.85 -11.13 -18.06
N SER A 28 -10.95 -10.56 -18.56
CA SER A 28 -12.22 -10.60 -17.82
C SER A 28 -12.68 -12.04 -17.70
N GLY A 29 -12.85 -12.51 -16.46
CA GLY A 29 -13.35 -13.83 -16.14
C GLY A 29 -14.88 -13.90 -16.18
N ALA A 30 -15.45 -14.80 -15.37
CA ALA A 30 -16.88 -14.83 -15.15
C ALA A 30 -17.37 -13.49 -14.57
N PRO A 31 -18.58 -13.00 -14.93
CA PRO A 31 -19.12 -11.76 -14.37
C PRO A 31 -19.19 -11.82 -12.84
N PRO A 32 -18.87 -10.72 -12.13
CA PRO A 32 -18.90 -10.73 -10.67
C PRO A 32 -20.22 -11.21 -10.09
N LEU A 33 -20.13 -11.93 -8.97
CA LEU A 33 -21.27 -12.49 -8.23
C LEU A 33 -22.14 -13.50 -9.01
N SER A 34 -21.78 -13.84 -10.25
CA SER A 34 -22.43 -14.92 -11.01
C SER A 34 -22.10 -16.30 -10.40
N PRO A 35 -22.90 -17.35 -10.68
CA PRO A 35 -22.60 -18.70 -10.22
C PRO A 35 -21.19 -19.17 -10.62
N ALA A 36 -20.81 -19.00 -11.89
CA ALA A 36 -19.48 -19.39 -12.38
C ALA A 36 -18.33 -18.64 -11.69
N TRP A 37 -18.57 -17.38 -11.31
CA TRP A 37 -17.59 -16.58 -10.55
C TRP A 37 -17.43 -17.08 -9.12
N ARG A 38 -18.55 -17.43 -8.46
CA ARG A 38 -18.53 -18.03 -7.11
C ARG A 38 -17.88 -19.41 -7.13
N ASP A 39 -18.19 -20.24 -8.12
CA ASP A 39 -17.57 -21.57 -8.28
C ASP A 39 -16.05 -21.44 -8.43
N ALA A 40 -15.59 -20.50 -9.27
CA ALA A 40 -14.18 -20.25 -9.47
C ALA A 40 -13.48 -19.77 -8.19
N LEU A 41 -14.08 -18.80 -7.46
CA LEU A 41 -13.56 -18.38 -6.15
C LEU A 41 -13.60 -19.51 -5.12
N GLY A 42 -14.59 -20.39 -5.15
CA GLY A 42 -14.69 -21.54 -4.24
C GLY A 42 -13.53 -22.50 -4.39
N LEU A 43 -13.09 -22.75 -5.63
CA LEU A 43 -11.89 -23.55 -5.91
C LEU A 43 -10.61 -22.87 -5.41
N LEU A 44 -10.54 -21.54 -5.52
CA LEU A 44 -9.41 -20.76 -4.99
C LEU A 44 -9.41 -20.76 -3.46
N GLY A 45 -10.59 -20.64 -2.83
CA GLY A 45 -10.80 -20.75 -1.39
C GLY A 45 -10.32 -22.09 -0.85
N ALA A 46 -10.64 -23.20 -1.54
CA ALA A 46 -10.13 -24.52 -1.18
C ALA A 46 -8.60 -24.59 -1.19
N ARG A 47 -7.96 -24.06 -2.25
CA ARG A 47 -6.48 -24.02 -2.33
C ARG A 47 -5.86 -23.16 -1.22
N MET A 48 -6.45 -22.00 -0.94
CA MET A 48 -6.01 -21.14 0.16
C MET A 48 -6.14 -21.84 1.50
N TRP A 49 -7.25 -22.52 1.73
CA TRP A 49 -7.49 -23.28 2.94
C TRP A 49 -6.48 -24.42 3.13
N ASP A 50 -6.23 -25.20 2.07
CA ASP A 50 -5.24 -26.28 2.06
C ASP A 50 -3.82 -25.76 2.30
N ALA A 51 -3.52 -24.54 1.84
CA ALA A 51 -2.24 -23.87 2.10
C ALA A 51 -2.12 -23.28 3.53
N GLY A 52 -3.16 -23.40 4.36
CA GLY A 52 -3.18 -22.90 5.74
C GLY A 52 -3.74 -21.49 5.90
N VAL A 53 -4.24 -20.84 4.85
CA VAL A 53 -4.84 -19.50 4.97
C VAL A 53 -6.17 -19.60 5.70
N ARG A 54 -6.34 -18.80 6.75
CA ARG A 54 -7.56 -18.76 7.59
C ARG A 54 -8.28 -17.41 7.54
N ALA A 55 -7.55 -16.35 7.22
CA ALA A 55 -8.11 -15.02 7.13
C ALA A 55 -7.51 -14.22 5.98
N VAL A 56 -8.34 -13.36 5.38
CA VAL A 56 -7.92 -12.30 4.46
C VAL A 56 -8.21 -10.96 5.12
N VAL A 57 -7.20 -10.10 5.21
CA VAL A 57 -7.31 -8.73 5.73
C VAL A 57 -7.05 -7.75 4.59
N LEU A 58 -8.10 -7.05 4.17
CA LEU A 58 -8.07 -6.04 3.13
C LEU A 58 -7.70 -4.68 3.75
N VAL A 59 -6.48 -4.21 3.55
CA VAL A 59 -5.96 -2.97 4.15
C VAL A 59 -6.00 -1.85 3.10
N TYR A 60 -6.68 -0.75 3.39
CA TYR A 60 -6.82 0.34 2.43
C TYR A 60 -6.98 1.70 3.10
N GLY A 61 -6.65 2.76 2.37
CA GLY A 61 -6.93 4.14 2.75
C GLY A 61 -7.86 4.79 1.74
N SER A 62 -8.24 6.03 1.99
CA SER A 62 -9.03 6.83 1.07
C SER A 62 -8.18 7.94 0.46
N TYR A 63 -8.35 8.16 -0.84
CA TYR A 63 -7.73 9.29 -1.53
C TYR A 63 -8.53 10.59 -1.36
N LEU A 64 -9.77 10.53 -0.82
CA LEU A 64 -10.59 11.73 -0.61
C LEU A 64 -9.97 12.60 0.50
N GLY A 65 -9.80 13.89 0.22
CA GLY A 65 -9.21 14.85 1.16
C GLY A 65 -7.74 14.61 1.50
N ALA A 66 -7.10 13.58 0.93
CA ALA A 66 -5.73 13.18 1.22
C ALA A 66 -4.78 13.58 0.08
N ASP A 67 -3.56 14.01 0.39
CA ASP A 67 -2.55 14.26 -0.64
C ASP A 67 -2.01 12.94 -1.21
N LEU A 68 -2.66 12.44 -2.26
CA LEU A 68 -2.40 11.13 -2.86
C LEU A 68 -0.96 10.99 -3.37
N PHE A 69 -0.38 12.09 -3.86
CA PHE A 69 0.98 12.10 -4.38
C PHE A 69 2.01 12.61 -3.37
N GLY A 70 1.59 13.23 -2.26
CA GLY A 70 2.48 13.89 -1.32
C GLY A 70 3.11 15.18 -1.90
N ALA A 71 2.39 15.85 -2.80
CA ALA A 71 2.86 17.06 -3.48
C ALA A 71 3.07 18.24 -2.51
N GLY A 72 2.37 18.27 -1.38
CA GLY A 72 2.51 19.29 -0.35
C GLY A 72 3.95 19.43 0.15
N ARG A 73 4.65 18.30 0.38
CA ARG A 73 6.06 18.35 0.76
C ARG A 73 6.95 18.94 -0.33
N LEU A 74 6.66 18.64 -1.61
CA LEU A 74 7.41 19.19 -2.75
C LEU A 74 7.26 20.71 -2.85
N ASP A 75 6.08 21.25 -2.51
CA ASP A 75 5.81 22.69 -2.46
C ASP A 75 6.51 23.36 -1.27
N GLU A 76 6.55 22.72 -0.09
CA GLU A 76 7.19 23.23 1.13
C GLU A 76 8.72 23.39 0.95
N VAL A 77 9.38 22.35 0.44
CA VAL A 77 10.84 22.32 0.23
C VAL A 77 11.28 23.02 -1.06
N GLY A 78 10.34 23.65 -1.78
CA GLY A 78 10.63 24.67 -2.78
C GLY A 78 10.92 24.15 -4.18
N GLY A 79 10.30 23.05 -4.62
CA GLY A 79 10.42 22.53 -6.00
C GLY A 79 10.21 23.60 -7.08
N LEU A 80 9.39 24.62 -6.78
CA LEU A 80 9.11 25.78 -7.64
C LEU A 80 9.78 27.08 -7.17
N LYS A 81 9.77 27.35 -5.86
CA LYS A 81 10.23 28.63 -5.28
C LYS A 81 11.71 28.92 -5.50
N ARG A 82 12.55 27.88 -5.63
CA ARG A 82 14.01 28.03 -5.81
C ARG A 82 14.48 27.88 -7.26
N GLY A 83 13.55 27.72 -8.22
CA GLY A 83 13.88 27.67 -9.63
C GLY A 83 14.51 26.34 -10.12
N TYR A 84 14.49 25.28 -9.32
CA TYR A 84 14.97 23.95 -9.70
C TYR A 84 14.18 23.34 -10.88
N SER A 85 12.92 23.73 -11.03
CA SER A 85 12.07 23.39 -12.18
C SER A 85 12.47 24.10 -13.48
N ARG A 86 13.21 25.22 -13.42
CA ARG A 86 13.46 26.11 -14.57
C ARG A 86 14.28 25.47 -15.70
N GLY A 87 14.91 24.31 -15.46
CA GLY A 87 15.69 23.57 -16.45
C GLY A 87 14.98 22.34 -17.06
N ILE A 88 13.79 21.96 -16.59
CA ILE A 88 13.09 20.75 -17.05
C ILE A 88 11.72 21.14 -17.64
N PRO A 89 11.59 21.18 -18.97
CA PRO A 89 10.33 21.52 -19.63
C PRO A 89 9.16 20.66 -19.13
N GLY A 90 8.03 21.32 -18.85
CA GLY A 90 6.75 20.73 -18.40
C GLY A 90 6.73 20.14 -16.98
N LEU A 91 7.80 20.27 -16.21
CA LEU A 91 7.81 19.83 -14.81
C LEU A 91 6.81 20.62 -13.94
N GLU A 92 6.64 21.91 -14.20
CA GLU A 92 5.60 22.76 -13.61
C GLU A 92 4.20 22.15 -13.78
N SER A 93 3.88 21.71 -15.01
CA SER A 93 2.59 21.14 -15.34
C SER A 93 2.40 19.77 -14.71
N LEU A 94 3.46 18.97 -14.58
CA LEU A 94 3.41 17.73 -13.81
C LEU A 94 3.10 18.02 -12.34
N LEU A 95 3.87 18.92 -11.72
CA LEU A 95 3.69 19.25 -10.31
C LEU A 95 2.30 19.81 -10.03
N ALA A 96 1.73 20.60 -10.95
CA ALA A 96 0.33 21.00 -10.88
C ALA A 96 -0.58 19.77 -10.81
N ALA A 97 -0.50 18.85 -11.77
CA ALA A 97 -1.34 17.65 -11.81
C ALA A 97 -1.22 16.73 -10.57
N LEU A 98 -0.12 16.82 -9.81
CA LEU A 98 0.06 16.08 -8.55
C LEU A 98 -0.65 16.72 -7.35
N ARG A 99 -1.12 17.96 -7.46
CA ARG A 99 -1.76 18.67 -6.34
C ARG A 99 -3.19 18.20 -6.12
N PRO A 100 -3.63 18.07 -4.85
CA PRO A 100 -4.98 17.65 -4.50
C PRO A 100 -6.09 18.44 -5.22
N ASN A 101 -5.93 19.75 -5.36
CA ASN A 101 -6.93 20.63 -6.00
C ASN A 101 -7.28 20.23 -7.44
N ASP A 102 -6.39 19.52 -8.15
CA ASP A 102 -6.61 19.17 -9.55
C ASP A 102 -7.42 17.87 -9.75
N TYR A 103 -7.39 16.94 -8.77
CA TYR A 103 -8.08 15.63 -8.84
C TYR A 103 -9.05 15.33 -7.69
N GLN A 104 -9.18 16.21 -6.69
CA GLN A 104 -10.14 16.04 -5.59
C GLN A 104 -11.42 16.86 -5.79
N ARG A 105 -11.97 16.85 -7.02
CA ARG A 105 -13.05 17.75 -7.43
C ARG A 105 -14.38 17.58 -6.66
N SER A 106 -14.52 16.60 -5.77
CA SER A 106 -15.83 16.02 -5.42
C SER A 106 -16.17 15.79 -3.94
N SER A 107 -15.46 16.35 -2.96
CA SER A 107 -16.00 16.36 -1.58
C SER A 107 -15.78 17.69 -0.87
N GLN A 108 -16.80 18.55 -0.92
CA GLN A 108 -16.92 19.70 -0.01
C GLN A 108 -17.36 19.29 1.40
N ASP A 109 -17.63 18.00 1.64
CA ASP A 109 -17.99 17.51 2.96
C ASP A 109 -16.74 17.41 3.85
N PRO A 110 -16.63 18.26 4.91
CA PRO A 110 -15.47 18.26 5.80
C PRO A 110 -15.29 16.94 6.55
N SER A 111 -16.36 16.14 6.67
CA SER A 111 -16.31 14.82 7.32
C SER A 111 -15.82 13.70 6.38
N CYS A 112 -15.30 14.05 5.20
CA CYS A 112 -14.61 13.16 4.26
C CYS A 112 -13.16 13.61 4.04
N GLN A 113 -12.45 13.81 5.16
CA GLN A 113 -11.05 14.18 5.17
C GLN A 113 -10.30 13.30 6.16
N PRO A 114 -9.02 12.98 5.90
CA PRO A 114 -8.19 12.33 6.89
C PRO A 114 -8.02 13.21 8.14
N PRO A 115 -7.82 12.61 9.33
CA PRO A 115 -7.67 11.18 9.56
C PRO A 115 -8.99 10.40 9.52
N TYR A 116 -9.01 9.30 8.78
CA TYR A 116 -10.15 8.36 8.78
C TYR A 116 -10.10 7.43 9.99
N ALA A 117 -11.26 7.15 10.58
CA ALA A 117 -11.39 6.13 11.62
C ALA A 117 -11.67 4.75 11.00
N ASN A 118 -11.13 3.69 11.61
CA ASN A 118 -11.40 2.30 11.19
C ASN A 118 -12.78 1.80 11.68
N ASP A 119 -13.84 2.57 11.46
CA ASP A 119 -15.19 2.24 11.93
C ASP A 119 -16.19 2.06 10.78
N ASP A 120 -17.32 1.44 11.08
CA ASP A 120 -18.37 1.14 10.08
C ASP A 120 -18.99 2.42 9.51
N THR A 121 -19.03 3.51 10.28
CA THR A 121 -19.57 4.81 9.83
C THR A 121 -18.72 5.39 8.70
N SER A 122 -17.40 5.45 8.90
CA SER A 122 -16.44 5.94 7.93
C SER A 122 -16.42 5.06 6.69
N LYS A 123 -16.42 3.73 6.88
CA LYS A 123 -16.44 2.75 5.78
C LYS A 123 -17.72 2.87 4.94
N ALA A 124 -18.90 2.90 5.56
CA ALA A 124 -20.17 3.04 4.85
C ALA A 124 -20.25 4.36 4.05
N LYS A 125 -19.69 5.43 4.61
CA LYS A 125 -19.62 6.71 3.91
C LYS A 125 -18.72 6.64 2.67
N LEU A 126 -17.55 6.01 2.78
CA LEU A 126 -16.65 5.80 1.65
C LEU A 126 -17.28 4.88 0.61
N ASP A 127 -18.02 3.84 1.00
CA ASP A 127 -18.74 2.96 0.09
C ASP A 127 -19.74 3.73 -0.78
N ASN A 128 -20.47 4.67 -0.18
CA ASN A 128 -21.43 5.50 -0.89
C ASN A 128 -20.77 6.46 -1.90
N LEU A 129 -19.59 7.00 -1.55
CA LEU A 129 -18.91 8.01 -2.35
C LEU A 129 -18.01 7.40 -3.44
N LEU A 130 -17.29 6.34 -3.09
CA LEU A 130 -16.22 5.76 -3.91
C LEU A 130 -16.64 4.46 -4.57
N ARG A 131 -17.64 3.76 -4.02
CA ARG A 131 -17.95 2.37 -4.40
C ARG A 131 -16.67 1.53 -4.34
N ASP A 132 -16.25 0.96 -5.47
CA ASP A 132 -15.07 0.10 -5.60
C ASP A 132 -13.83 0.84 -6.15
N LYS A 133 -13.87 2.18 -6.20
CA LYS A 133 -12.78 3.02 -6.72
C LYS A 133 -11.77 3.40 -5.63
N GLY A 134 -10.70 2.62 -5.52
CA GLY A 134 -9.71 2.77 -4.46
C GLY A 134 -10.28 2.51 -3.06
N ASN A 135 -11.36 1.73 -2.98
CA ASN A 135 -12.07 1.42 -1.74
C ASN A 135 -12.53 -0.04 -1.81
N PHE A 136 -12.16 -0.85 -0.81
CA PHE A 136 -12.72 -2.19 -0.67
C PHE A 136 -14.13 -2.07 -0.08
N SER A 137 -15.13 -1.92 -0.95
CA SER A 137 -16.53 -1.74 -0.54
C SER A 137 -17.09 -2.94 0.20
N GLU A 138 -18.18 -2.76 0.95
CA GLU A 138 -18.89 -3.88 1.57
C GLU A 138 -19.28 -4.97 0.55
N GLU A 139 -19.68 -4.57 -0.67
CA GLU A 139 -19.95 -5.50 -1.77
C GLU A 139 -18.71 -6.30 -2.18
N TYR A 140 -17.53 -5.66 -2.24
CA TYR A 140 -16.26 -6.34 -2.50
C TYR A 140 -15.94 -7.36 -1.40
N VAL A 141 -16.05 -6.95 -0.13
CA VAL A 141 -15.76 -7.84 1.01
C VAL A 141 -16.71 -9.04 1.04
N ASN A 142 -18.01 -8.81 0.88
CA ASN A 142 -19.03 -9.86 0.90
C ASN A 142 -18.85 -10.80 -0.30
N GLY A 143 -18.62 -10.26 -1.50
CA GLY A 143 -18.33 -11.06 -2.69
C GLY A 143 -17.15 -12.00 -2.50
N LEU A 144 -16.03 -11.50 -1.97
CA LEU A 144 -14.85 -12.31 -1.69
C LEU A 144 -15.12 -13.36 -0.62
N ARG A 145 -15.77 -12.98 0.50
CA ARG A 145 -16.10 -13.89 1.60
C ARG A 145 -16.99 -15.04 1.13
N ASP A 146 -18.08 -14.71 0.44
CA ASP A 146 -19.06 -15.69 -0.02
C ASP A 146 -18.48 -16.59 -1.13
N GLY A 147 -17.63 -16.03 -1.99
CA GLY A 147 -16.93 -16.76 -3.04
C GLY A 147 -15.93 -17.77 -2.48
N LEU A 148 -15.06 -17.35 -1.55
CA LEU A 148 -14.06 -18.25 -0.95
C LEU A 148 -14.67 -19.34 -0.05
N SER A 149 -15.88 -19.11 0.46
CA SER A 149 -16.52 -20.02 1.43
C SER A 149 -17.36 -21.15 0.80
N GLN A 150 -17.48 -21.21 -0.53
CA GLN A 150 -18.40 -22.16 -1.20
C GLN A 150 -18.15 -23.64 -0.86
N THR A 151 -16.90 -24.01 -0.61
CA THR A 151 -16.46 -25.41 -0.46
C THR A 151 -16.28 -25.84 0.99
N HIS A 152 -16.45 -24.94 1.96
CA HIS A 152 -16.15 -25.18 3.37
C HIS A 152 -17.37 -25.01 4.27
N ALA A 153 -17.45 -25.85 5.31
CA ALA A 153 -18.53 -25.77 6.31
C ALA A 153 -18.44 -24.50 7.19
N MET A 154 -17.23 -23.95 7.34
CA MET A 154 -16.99 -22.71 8.06
C MET A 154 -16.68 -21.59 7.06
N PRO A 155 -17.29 -20.41 7.21
CA PRO A 155 -17.02 -19.28 6.31
C PRO A 155 -15.59 -18.77 6.49
N PHE A 156 -14.96 -18.40 5.37
CA PHE A 156 -13.66 -17.74 5.36
C PHE A 156 -13.74 -16.40 6.10
N THR A 157 -12.74 -16.07 6.91
CA THR A 157 -12.70 -14.75 7.56
C THR A 157 -12.16 -13.72 6.56
N VAL A 158 -13.00 -12.77 6.16
CA VAL A 158 -12.59 -11.63 5.32
C VAL A 158 -12.98 -10.35 6.02
N GLN A 159 -11.97 -9.55 6.38
CA GLN A 159 -12.11 -8.28 7.08
C GLN A 159 -11.48 -7.15 6.27
N ARG A 160 -11.98 -5.92 6.46
CA ARG A 160 -11.38 -4.73 5.89
C ARG A 160 -10.92 -3.77 6.99
N TYR A 161 -9.71 -3.26 6.85
CA TYR A 161 -9.06 -2.30 7.73
C TYR A 161 -8.86 -0.98 6.98
N LEU A 162 -9.51 0.08 7.45
CA LEU A 162 -9.38 1.43 6.92
C LEU A 162 -8.34 2.18 7.76
N TRP A 163 -7.18 2.50 7.18
CA TRP A 163 -6.18 3.31 7.88
C TRP A 163 -6.45 4.81 7.69
N SER A 164 -5.85 5.61 8.57
CA SER A 164 -6.11 7.05 8.70
C SER A 164 -5.85 7.87 7.45
N SER A 165 -5.11 7.33 6.47
CA SER A 165 -4.70 8.03 5.24
C SER A 165 -3.85 9.27 5.54
N ARG A 166 -3.12 9.24 6.65
CA ARG A 166 -2.12 10.24 7.01
C ARG A 166 -0.80 9.92 6.30
N HIS A 167 -0.62 10.49 5.12
CA HIS A 167 0.52 10.20 4.23
C HIS A 167 1.82 10.91 4.65
N HIS A 168 2.24 10.74 5.91
CA HIS A 168 3.55 11.15 6.46
C HIS A 168 4.10 10.03 7.35
N HIS A 169 5.37 10.10 7.77
CA HIS A 169 6.01 9.02 8.53
C HIS A 169 5.28 8.64 9.83
N PRO A 170 4.91 9.60 10.71
CA PRO A 170 4.16 9.31 11.92
C PRO A 170 2.84 8.59 11.64
N GLY A 171 2.06 9.08 10.67
CA GLY A 171 0.74 8.52 10.37
C GLY A 171 0.79 7.08 9.84
N ARG A 172 1.83 6.74 9.07
CA ARG A 172 2.06 5.37 8.60
C ARG A 172 2.54 4.45 9.73
N MET A 173 3.37 4.96 10.64
CA MET A 173 3.80 4.21 11.81
C MET A 173 2.64 3.93 12.78
N GLU A 174 1.80 4.93 13.06
CA GLU A 174 0.55 4.76 13.80
C GLU A 174 -0.34 3.71 13.14
N GLY A 175 -0.50 3.81 11.81
CA GLY A 175 -1.28 2.85 11.04
C GLY A 175 -0.72 1.43 11.10
N ALA A 176 0.60 1.27 11.09
CA ALA A 176 1.26 -0.03 11.22
C ALA A 176 1.02 -0.62 12.62
N LEU A 177 1.25 0.16 13.68
CA LEU A 177 1.02 -0.28 15.06
C LEU A 177 -0.45 -0.65 15.32
N ALA A 178 -1.39 0.13 14.81
CA ALA A 178 -2.81 -0.19 14.91
C ALA A 178 -3.18 -1.44 14.07
N LEU A 179 -2.59 -1.64 12.90
CA LEU A 179 -2.77 -2.88 12.13
C LEU A 179 -2.21 -4.09 12.88
N LEU A 180 -1.08 -3.97 13.58
CA LEU A 180 -0.56 -5.05 14.44
C LEU A 180 -1.55 -5.45 15.51
N HIS A 181 -2.14 -4.45 16.19
CA HIS A 181 -3.15 -4.67 17.22
C HIS A 181 -4.37 -5.43 16.65
N GLU A 182 -4.88 -5.01 15.50
CA GLU A 182 -6.00 -5.70 14.84
C GLU A 182 -5.66 -7.15 14.46
N LEU A 183 -4.44 -7.40 13.98
CA LEU A 183 -3.97 -8.76 13.69
C LEU A 183 -3.84 -9.62 14.96
N SER A 184 -3.43 -9.02 16.09
CA SER A 184 -3.35 -9.66 17.40
C SER A 184 -4.75 -10.04 17.93
N LEU A 185 -5.72 -9.13 17.80
CA LEU A 185 -7.13 -9.39 18.10
C LEU A 185 -7.69 -10.52 17.21
N LEU A 186 -7.42 -10.47 15.91
CA LEU A 186 -7.86 -11.50 14.96
C LEU A 186 -7.23 -12.87 15.27
N LYS A 187 -5.93 -12.91 15.59
CA LYS A 187 -5.23 -14.12 16.03
C LYS A 187 -5.94 -14.74 17.24
N THR A 188 -6.30 -13.91 18.22
CA THR A 188 -6.96 -14.35 19.45
C THR A 188 -8.39 -14.81 19.21
N ASP A 189 -9.20 -14.02 18.50
CA ASP A 189 -10.61 -14.32 18.19
C ASP A 189 -10.77 -15.61 17.38
N LYS A 190 -9.87 -15.84 16.42
CA LYS A 190 -9.90 -17.03 15.55
C LYS A 190 -9.04 -18.18 16.05
N GLY A 191 -8.34 -18.01 17.17
CA GLY A 191 -7.45 -19.04 17.72
C GLY A 191 -6.34 -19.46 16.76
N LEU A 192 -5.81 -18.51 15.97
CA LEU A 192 -4.81 -18.80 14.92
C LEU A 192 -3.49 -19.26 15.54
N GLN A 193 -2.93 -20.31 14.94
CA GLN A 193 -1.70 -20.96 15.34
C GLN A 193 -0.55 -20.67 14.36
N VAL A 194 0.65 -21.11 14.70
CA VAL A 194 1.88 -20.88 13.90
C VAL A 194 1.80 -21.46 12.48
N ASP A 195 1.05 -22.55 12.29
CA ASP A 195 0.87 -23.21 10.99
C ASP A 195 -0.22 -22.53 10.13
N ASP A 196 -1.00 -21.63 10.73
CA ASP A 196 -2.01 -20.86 10.00
C ASP A 196 -1.36 -19.66 9.28
N ARG A 197 -2.11 -19.10 8.33
CA ARG A 197 -1.71 -17.92 7.56
C ARG A 197 -2.80 -16.87 7.54
N ILE A 198 -2.38 -15.61 7.62
CA ILE A 198 -3.21 -14.44 7.34
C ILE A 198 -2.70 -13.84 6.02
N LEU A 199 -3.60 -13.71 5.04
CA LEU A 199 -3.31 -13.01 3.79
C LEU A 199 -3.70 -11.53 3.94
N ILE A 200 -2.71 -10.65 3.98
CA ILE A 200 -2.89 -9.20 3.99
C ILE A 200 -2.88 -8.71 2.53
N VAL A 201 -3.98 -8.13 2.07
CA VAL A 201 -4.06 -7.49 0.74
C VAL A 201 -4.16 -5.99 0.93
N ALA A 202 -3.08 -5.27 0.65
CA ALA A 202 -2.97 -3.85 0.94
C ALA A 202 -2.99 -3.00 -0.33
N HIS A 203 -3.89 -2.01 -0.41
CA HIS A 203 -4.06 -1.15 -1.59
C HIS A 203 -3.40 0.23 -1.43
N GLY A 204 -2.69 0.65 -2.47
CA GLY A 204 -2.05 1.97 -2.52
C GLY A 204 -1.05 2.19 -1.39
N HIS A 205 -1.09 3.38 -0.78
CA HIS A 205 -0.23 3.72 0.35
C HIS A 205 -0.43 2.80 1.57
N ALA A 206 -1.57 2.11 1.69
CA ALA A 206 -1.79 1.18 2.79
C ALA A 206 -0.78 0.03 2.81
N GLY A 207 -0.17 -0.33 1.66
CA GLY A 207 0.89 -1.34 1.61
C GLY A 207 2.20 -0.93 2.27
N GLN A 208 2.36 0.34 2.64
CA GLN A 208 3.49 0.79 3.44
C GLN A 208 3.38 0.35 4.91
N LEU A 209 2.16 0.12 5.42
CA LEU A 209 1.94 -0.38 6.77
C LEU A 209 2.50 -1.79 6.96
N PRO A 210 2.14 -2.81 6.15
CA PRO A 210 2.75 -4.13 6.27
C PRO A 210 4.24 -4.12 5.95
N ALA A 211 4.75 -3.18 5.13
CA ALA A 211 6.19 -3.00 4.97
C ALA A 211 6.84 -2.59 6.31
N LEU A 212 6.34 -1.56 6.99
CA LEU A 212 6.83 -1.18 8.32
C LEU A 212 6.67 -2.31 9.34
N LEU A 213 5.53 -3.01 9.34
CA LEU A 213 5.32 -4.17 10.22
C LEU A 213 6.34 -5.28 10.01
N SER A 214 6.70 -5.54 8.75
CA SER A 214 7.72 -6.53 8.38
C SER A 214 9.05 -6.25 9.09
N ASN A 215 9.42 -4.97 9.20
CA ASN A 215 10.63 -4.50 9.89
C ASN A 215 10.45 -4.53 11.43
N LEU A 216 9.25 -4.22 11.93
CA LEU A 216 8.95 -4.27 13.36
C LEU A 216 9.00 -5.70 13.92
N MET A 217 8.45 -6.65 13.18
CA MET A 217 8.29 -8.05 13.57
C MET A 217 9.50 -8.92 13.27
N ALA A 218 10.46 -8.44 12.48
CA ALA A 218 11.61 -9.23 12.06
C ALA A 218 12.38 -9.78 13.27
N PRO A 219 12.75 -11.07 13.27
CA PRO A 219 13.54 -11.62 14.35
C PRO A 219 14.96 -11.04 14.35
N GLY A 220 15.58 -10.96 15.53
CA GLY A 220 16.96 -10.50 15.71
C GLY A 220 17.09 -9.05 16.17
N GLU A 221 18.34 -8.65 16.45
CA GLU A 221 18.66 -7.31 16.95
C GLU A 221 18.72 -6.28 15.82
N SER A 222 18.24 -5.06 16.08
CA SER A 222 18.33 -3.93 15.17
C SER A 222 18.40 -2.62 15.94
N SER A 223 19.53 -1.92 15.82
CA SER A 223 19.71 -0.59 16.41
C SER A 223 18.73 0.44 15.84
N VAL A 224 18.37 0.33 14.55
CA VAL A 224 17.41 1.25 13.92
C VAL A 224 16.01 1.04 14.48
N ARG A 225 15.60 -0.21 14.74
CA ARG A 225 14.29 -0.49 15.35
C ARG A 225 14.21 0.05 16.77
N GLU A 226 15.28 -0.13 17.54
CA GLU A 226 15.40 0.43 18.89
C GLU A 226 15.28 1.96 18.86
N THR A 227 16.05 2.65 18.01
CA THR A 227 15.96 4.12 17.85
C THR A 227 14.56 4.58 17.42
N VAL A 228 13.89 3.86 16.51
CA VAL A 228 12.52 4.18 16.10
C VAL A 228 11.56 4.04 17.28
N PHE A 229 11.67 2.98 18.10
CA PHE A 229 10.84 2.82 19.29
C PHE A 229 11.08 3.88 20.35
N GLU A 230 12.34 4.16 20.68
CA GLU A 230 12.68 5.22 21.63
C GLU A 230 12.15 6.57 21.16
N THR A 231 12.26 6.86 19.87
CA THR A 231 11.71 8.08 19.27
C THR A 231 10.20 8.13 19.45
N LEU A 232 9.47 7.07 19.08
CA LEU A 232 8.02 7.03 19.23
C LEU A 232 7.60 7.18 20.70
N ALA A 233 8.21 6.40 21.60
CA ALA A 233 7.94 6.48 23.03
C ALA A 233 8.15 7.90 23.58
N TYR A 234 9.29 8.51 23.30
CA TYR A 234 9.61 9.88 23.71
C TYR A 234 8.56 10.90 23.26
N PHE A 235 8.11 10.83 22.00
CA PHE A 235 7.15 11.80 21.47
C PHE A 235 5.72 11.56 21.95
N TYR A 236 5.28 10.31 22.12
CA TYR A 236 3.92 10.02 22.59
C TYR A 236 3.75 10.17 24.10
N GLU A 237 4.80 9.94 24.91
CA GLU A 237 4.77 10.19 26.36
C GLU A 237 4.61 11.68 26.71
N GLN A 238 5.00 12.58 25.79
CA GLN A 238 4.84 14.02 25.96
C GLN A 238 3.43 14.54 25.63
N GLN A 239 2.56 13.70 25.06
CA GLN A 239 1.20 14.13 24.79
C GLN A 239 0.37 14.21 26.08
N GLU A 240 -0.35 15.31 26.27
CA GLU A 240 -1.23 15.49 27.43
C GLU A 240 -2.37 14.46 27.47
N THR A 241 -2.81 13.99 26.30
CA THR A 241 -3.84 12.96 26.16
C THR A 241 -3.22 11.66 25.68
N PRO A 242 -3.35 10.55 26.43
CA PRO A 242 -2.85 9.26 25.99
C PRO A 242 -3.48 8.84 24.66
N SER A 243 -2.65 8.70 23.63
CA SER A 243 -3.06 8.15 22.34
C SER A 243 -3.15 6.62 22.42
N ALA A 244 -4.05 6.02 21.63
CA ALA A 244 -4.09 4.56 21.43
C ALA A 244 -2.73 4.01 20.96
N THR A 245 -1.93 4.83 20.27
CA THR A 245 -0.58 4.47 19.84
C THR A 245 0.34 4.08 21.01
N VAL A 246 0.19 4.70 22.19
CA VAL A 246 0.97 4.32 23.39
C VAL A 246 0.66 2.89 23.79
N GLN A 247 -0.63 2.50 23.77
CA GLN A 247 -1.05 1.14 24.10
C GLN A 247 -0.53 0.13 23.06
N HIS A 248 -0.56 0.48 21.78
CA HIS A 248 -0.02 -0.36 20.72
C HIS A 248 1.51 -0.52 20.81
N LEU A 249 2.23 0.53 21.19
CA LEU A 249 3.68 0.46 21.44
C LEU A 249 4.00 -0.49 22.61
N GLN A 250 3.25 -0.38 23.71
CA GLN A 250 3.40 -1.28 24.86
C GLN A 250 3.07 -2.74 24.50
N GLU A 251 2.06 -2.96 23.66
CA GLU A 251 1.75 -4.30 23.16
C GLU A 251 2.91 -4.87 22.34
N LEU A 252 3.46 -4.08 21.42
CA LEU A 252 4.58 -4.49 20.60
C LEU A 252 5.84 -4.81 21.43
N ASP A 253 6.16 -3.96 22.41
CA ASP A 253 7.28 -4.21 23.33
C ASP A 253 7.12 -5.54 24.07
N ARG A 254 5.91 -5.81 24.59
CA ARG A 254 5.58 -7.11 25.21
C ARG A 254 5.72 -8.28 24.22
N LEU A 255 5.20 -8.14 23.00
CA LEU A 255 5.29 -9.19 21.97
C LEU A 255 6.75 -9.53 21.64
N LEU A 256 7.62 -8.52 21.59
CA LEU A 256 9.05 -8.69 21.35
C LEU A 256 9.77 -9.31 22.55
N ALA A 257 9.55 -8.77 23.75
CA ALA A 257 10.20 -9.22 24.99
C ALA A 257 9.89 -10.68 25.32
N GLU A 258 8.65 -11.11 25.05
CA GLU A 258 8.19 -12.48 25.28
C GLU A 258 8.41 -13.41 24.07
N ASN A 259 9.03 -12.91 22.99
CA ASN A 259 9.22 -13.63 21.73
C ASN A 259 7.91 -14.25 21.18
N GLN A 260 6.78 -13.57 21.37
CA GLN A 260 5.47 -14.11 21.01
C GLN A 260 5.32 -14.29 19.49
N PHE A 261 6.04 -13.51 18.68
CA PHE A 261 6.04 -13.65 17.22
C PHE A 261 6.45 -15.04 16.73
N ALA A 262 7.20 -15.81 17.52
CA ALA A 262 7.51 -17.21 17.20
C ALA A 262 6.26 -18.12 17.16
N THR A 263 5.14 -17.66 17.72
CA THR A 263 3.85 -18.38 17.75
C THR A 263 2.78 -17.73 16.88
N TRP A 264 3.15 -16.69 16.12
CA TRP A 264 2.24 -16.01 15.22
C TRP A 264 1.99 -16.83 13.96
N PRO A 265 0.77 -16.75 13.38
CA PRO A 265 0.54 -17.24 12.03
C PRO A 265 1.44 -16.50 11.04
N SER A 266 1.77 -17.15 9.92
CA SER A 266 2.50 -16.48 8.84
C SER A 266 1.68 -15.32 8.28
N LEU A 267 2.31 -14.15 8.11
CA LEU A 267 1.69 -13.00 7.47
C LEU A 267 2.11 -12.94 6.00
N ASP A 268 1.29 -13.50 5.11
CA ASP A 268 1.50 -13.37 3.67
C ASP A 268 0.97 -12.01 3.21
N VAL A 269 1.74 -11.27 2.40
CA VAL A 269 1.41 -9.90 2.00
C VAL A 269 1.32 -9.79 0.48
N VAL A 270 0.21 -9.21 0.02
CA VAL A 270 -0.01 -8.76 -1.34
C VAL A 270 -0.18 -7.26 -1.34
N THR A 271 0.64 -6.53 -2.09
CA THR A 271 0.43 -5.10 -2.31
C THR A 271 -0.21 -4.85 -3.67
N LEU A 272 -1.21 -3.98 -3.73
CA LEU A 272 -1.90 -3.57 -4.94
C LEU A 272 -1.56 -2.11 -5.25
N GLY A 273 -0.64 -1.87 -6.18
CA GLY A 273 -0.23 -0.53 -6.60
C GLY A 273 0.52 0.29 -5.54
N THR A 274 1.07 -0.34 -4.51
CA THR A 274 1.76 0.38 -3.42
C THR A 274 3.03 1.08 -3.92
N PRO A 275 3.18 2.40 -3.70
CA PRO A 275 4.41 3.10 -4.03
C PRO A 275 5.60 2.53 -3.27
N ILE A 276 6.71 2.33 -3.99
CA ILE A 276 7.95 1.78 -3.43
C ILE A 276 8.58 2.83 -2.52
N ARG A 277 8.49 2.64 -1.19
CA ARG A 277 9.04 3.57 -0.19
C ARG A 277 9.83 2.86 0.89
N TYR A 278 9.17 2.19 1.82
CA TYR A 278 9.88 1.40 2.83
C TYR A 278 10.35 0.07 2.23
N GLY A 279 11.56 -0.34 2.56
CA GLY A 279 12.00 -1.68 2.22
C GLY A 279 11.40 -2.72 3.17
N TRP A 280 11.52 -3.99 2.80
CA TRP A 280 10.93 -5.10 3.52
C TRP A 280 12.03 -5.86 4.27
N ASP A 281 11.82 -6.15 5.55
CA ASP A 281 12.46 -7.34 6.13
C ASP A 281 11.73 -8.56 5.58
N THR A 282 12.46 -9.53 5.03
CA THR A 282 11.89 -10.78 4.48
C THR A 282 11.88 -11.92 5.48
N ASP A 283 12.50 -11.73 6.66
CA ASP A 283 12.39 -12.66 7.77
C ASP A 283 11.15 -12.37 8.66
N GLY A 284 10.47 -11.23 8.44
CA GLY A 284 9.21 -10.86 9.11
C GLY A 284 7.93 -11.47 8.51
N PRO A 285 7.58 -11.16 7.25
CA PRO A 285 6.40 -11.72 6.58
C PRO A 285 6.67 -13.14 6.06
N GLY A 286 5.60 -13.88 5.76
CA GLY A 286 5.67 -15.19 5.13
C GLY A 286 6.03 -15.10 3.65
N LYS A 287 5.02 -14.84 2.81
CA LYS A 287 5.19 -14.63 1.36
C LYS A 287 4.92 -13.18 0.98
N LEU A 288 5.61 -12.67 -0.04
CA LEU A 288 5.47 -11.29 -0.50
C LEU A 288 5.23 -11.22 -2.02
N LEU A 289 4.12 -10.60 -2.41
CA LEU A 289 3.72 -10.38 -3.79
C LEU A 289 3.33 -8.92 -4.03
N HIS A 290 3.81 -8.35 -5.12
CA HIS A 290 3.45 -7.02 -5.58
C HIS A 290 2.64 -7.12 -6.86
N VAL A 291 1.48 -6.48 -6.93
CA VAL A 291 0.66 -6.37 -8.13
C VAL A 291 0.65 -4.92 -8.56
N VAL A 292 1.12 -4.65 -9.79
CA VAL A 292 1.28 -3.30 -10.30
C VAL A 292 0.67 -3.20 -11.70
N ASN A 293 -0.27 -2.27 -11.86
CA ASN A 293 -0.85 -1.90 -13.15
C ASN A 293 0.23 -1.23 -13.99
N HIS A 294 0.61 -1.89 -15.07
CA HIS A 294 1.79 -1.59 -15.84
C HIS A 294 1.50 -1.74 -17.34
N ARG A 295 1.82 -0.69 -18.09
CA ARG A 295 1.81 -0.69 -19.56
C ARG A 295 3.22 -0.47 -20.09
N PRO A 296 3.75 -1.38 -20.92
CA PRO A 296 5.07 -1.22 -21.51
C PRO A 296 5.00 -0.20 -22.66
N ILE A 297 5.09 1.09 -22.30
CA ILE A 297 5.15 2.20 -23.26
C ILE A 297 6.57 2.54 -23.73
N ARG A 298 7.59 1.89 -23.13
CA ARG A 298 8.99 2.05 -23.52
C ARG A 298 9.30 1.22 -24.77
N GLN A 299 10.13 1.78 -25.65
CA GLN A 299 10.60 1.10 -26.87
C GLN A 299 12.01 0.51 -26.74
N ASP A 300 12.69 0.70 -25.61
CA ASP A 300 14.08 0.28 -25.38
C ASP A 300 14.24 -1.13 -24.81
N GLY A 301 13.18 -1.94 -24.87
CA GLY A 301 13.17 -3.33 -24.37
C GLY A 301 13.12 -3.48 -22.85
N LYS A 302 13.21 -2.40 -22.07
CA LYS A 302 13.20 -2.45 -20.59
C LYS A 302 11.77 -2.45 -20.04
N ARG A 303 11.04 -3.52 -20.31
CA ARG A 303 9.60 -3.62 -20.02
C ARG A 303 9.26 -3.50 -18.53
N TRP A 304 10.16 -3.83 -17.60
CA TRP A 304 9.91 -3.67 -16.15
C TRP A 304 9.98 -2.22 -15.65
N LEU A 305 10.46 -1.29 -16.47
CA LEU A 305 10.59 0.11 -16.10
C LEU A 305 9.40 0.94 -16.57
N ALA A 306 9.03 1.93 -15.77
CA ALA A 306 8.14 3.00 -16.20
C ALA A 306 8.81 3.89 -17.27
N LYS A 307 7.99 4.68 -17.98
CA LYS A 307 8.49 5.83 -18.72
C LYS A 307 8.44 7.05 -17.82
N MET A 308 9.57 7.75 -17.69
CA MET A 308 9.67 9.02 -16.96
C MET A 308 10.44 10.02 -17.82
N GLU A 309 9.87 10.33 -18.98
CA GLU A 309 10.35 11.38 -19.87
C GLU A 309 9.47 12.63 -19.70
N LEU A 310 10.00 13.63 -19.01
CA LEU A 310 9.36 14.95 -18.89
C LEU A 310 9.60 15.74 -20.17
N PRO A 311 8.58 16.40 -20.78
CA PRO A 311 7.21 16.68 -20.30
C PRO A 311 6.14 15.63 -20.66
N GLN A 312 6.49 14.56 -21.38
CA GLN A 312 5.52 13.65 -22.01
C GLN A 312 4.55 13.04 -20.98
N ILE A 313 5.06 12.71 -19.79
CA ILE A 313 4.26 12.12 -18.71
C ILE A 313 3.08 12.99 -18.26
N VAL A 314 3.15 14.32 -18.40
CA VAL A 314 2.06 15.24 -18.01
C VAL A 314 0.79 14.96 -18.79
N MET A 315 0.92 14.63 -20.08
CA MET A 315 -0.22 14.30 -20.93
C MET A 315 -0.63 12.84 -20.78
N GLU A 316 0.32 11.96 -20.48
CA GLU A 316 0.08 10.52 -20.31
C GLU A 316 -0.60 10.19 -18.97
N MET A 317 -0.36 10.98 -17.93
CA MET A 317 -0.88 10.76 -16.58
C MET A 317 -2.42 10.82 -16.51
N PRO A 318 -3.08 11.86 -17.04
CA PRO A 318 -4.55 11.91 -17.08
C PRO A 318 -5.19 10.74 -17.85
N MET A 319 -4.47 10.12 -18.79
CA MET A 319 -4.97 8.98 -19.56
C MET A 319 -4.55 7.63 -18.98
N ALA A 320 -3.77 7.60 -17.90
CA ALA A 320 -3.15 6.39 -17.35
C ALA A 320 -2.38 5.56 -18.40
N SER A 321 -1.76 6.21 -19.39
CA SER A 321 -1.13 5.50 -20.53
C SER A 321 0.01 4.57 -20.11
N GLY A 322 0.69 4.89 -19.00
CA GLY A 322 1.77 4.07 -18.42
C GLY A 322 1.32 3.08 -17.35
N GLY A 323 0.01 2.93 -17.12
CA GLY A 323 -0.54 2.20 -15.99
C GLY A 323 -0.74 3.11 -14.79
N ASP A 324 -0.30 2.66 -13.61
CA ASP A 324 -0.50 3.34 -12.33
C ASP A 324 0.53 4.44 -12.09
N TYR A 325 0.10 5.72 -12.12
CA TYR A 325 0.97 6.87 -11.84
C TYR A 325 1.07 7.23 -10.37
N VAL A 326 0.11 6.82 -9.52
CA VAL A 326 0.22 6.98 -8.07
C VAL A 326 1.41 6.18 -7.57
N HIS A 327 1.51 4.92 -7.97
CA HIS A 327 2.68 4.06 -7.70
C HIS A 327 4.00 4.70 -8.17
N GLN A 328 4.01 5.38 -9.31
CA GLN A 328 5.24 5.92 -9.92
C GLN A 328 5.75 7.19 -9.25
N LEU A 329 4.82 8.05 -8.81
CA LEU A 329 5.11 9.44 -8.46
C LEU A 329 5.00 9.70 -6.96
N ALA A 330 4.20 8.92 -6.23
CA ALA A 330 4.10 9.00 -4.76
C ALA A 330 5.25 8.22 -4.06
N VAL A 331 6.45 8.38 -4.59
CA VAL A 331 7.69 7.72 -4.15
C VAL A 331 8.41 8.57 -3.11
N ALA A 332 9.58 8.12 -2.66
CA ALA A 332 10.36 8.80 -1.65
C ALA A 332 10.64 10.27 -1.97
N GLY A 333 10.60 11.11 -0.92
CA GLY A 333 10.69 12.57 -1.03
C GLY A 333 9.36 13.28 -1.27
N THR A 334 8.24 12.54 -1.39
CA THR A 334 6.88 13.11 -1.32
C THR A 334 6.19 12.73 -0.02
N ASP A 335 5.41 13.64 0.56
CA ASP A 335 4.57 13.38 1.73
C ASP A 335 3.49 14.45 1.86
N ALA A 336 2.40 14.09 2.56
CA ALA A 336 1.48 15.08 3.08
C ALA A 336 2.18 15.90 4.17
N VAL A 337 1.92 17.21 4.18
CA VAL A 337 2.46 18.08 5.24
C VAL A 337 1.80 17.70 6.57
N PRO A 338 2.58 17.42 7.64
CA PRO A 338 2.02 17.14 8.96
C PRO A 338 1.16 18.31 9.46
N ALA A 339 0.12 18.00 10.25
CA ALA A 339 -0.93 18.97 10.60
C ALA A 339 -0.56 19.83 11.82
N SER A 340 0.43 19.42 12.62
CA SER A 340 0.85 20.13 13.83
C SER A 340 2.37 20.22 13.97
N PRO A 341 2.90 21.21 14.72
CA PRO A 341 4.34 21.30 15.00
C PRO A 341 4.93 20.04 15.62
N TRP A 342 4.20 19.40 16.54
CA TRP A 342 4.61 18.14 17.17
C TRP A 342 4.79 17.02 16.11
N GLU A 343 3.88 16.92 15.14
CA GLU A 343 4.02 15.92 14.08
C GLU A 343 5.13 16.25 13.10
N VAL A 344 5.42 17.53 12.87
CA VAL A 344 6.57 17.95 12.05
C VAL A 344 7.87 17.50 12.71
N GLU A 345 8.01 17.70 14.02
CA GLU A 345 9.19 17.28 14.78
C GLU A 345 9.34 15.75 14.80
N LEU A 346 8.26 15.01 15.06
CA LEU A 346 8.28 13.55 15.01
C LEU A 346 8.57 13.01 13.61
N ASP A 347 7.97 13.60 12.56
CA ASP A 347 8.23 13.22 11.17
C ASP A 347 9.70 13.42 10.81
N GLN A 348 10.29 14.55 11.23
CA GLN A 348 11.72 14.80 11.04
C GLN A 348 12.60 13.80 11.79
N ALA A 349 12.26 13.47 13.05
CA ALA A 349 13.02 12.50 13.86
C ALA A 349 12.96 11.08 13.27
N LEU A 350 11.82 10.67 12.72
CA LEU A 350 11.66 9.37 12.07
C LEU A 350 12.34 9.30 10.70
N ARG A 351 12.41 10.41 9.97
CA ARG A 351 12.86 10.45 8.58
C ARG A 351 14.23 9.81 8.36
N GLU A 352 15.21 10.13 9.19
CA GLU A 352 16.58 9.61 9.04
C GLU A 352 16.63 8.08 9.12
N ASN A 353 15.73 7.48 9.91
CA ASN A 353 15.66 6.04 10.13
C ASN A 353 14.79 5.33 9.10
N LEU A 354 13.70 5.96 8.62
CA LEU A 354 12.71 5.33 7.74
C LEU A 354 12.92 5.64 6.25
N GLU A 355 13.22 6.88 5.91
CA GLU A 355 13.39 7.34 4.53
C GLU A 355 14.25 8.60 4.47
N PRO A 356 15.58 8.50 4.30
CA PRO A 356 16.48 9.66 4.30
C PRO A 356 16.42 10.47 2.98
N TYR A 357 15.33 10.37 2.22
CA TYR A 357 15.09 11.08 0.98
C TYR A 357 14.08 12.18 1.23
N ASP A 358 14.55 13.41 1.34
CA ASP A 358 13.69 14.58 1.50
C ASP A 358 13.82 15.53 0.32
N GLY A 359 12.67 16.05 -0.08
CA GLY A 359 12.55 17.14 -1.00
C GLY A 359 12.73 16.81 -2.48
N PHE A 360 12.60 17.87 -3.28
CA PHE A 360 12.34 17.78 -4.71
C PHE A 360 13.45 17.07 -5.50
N GLU A 361 14.72 17.35 -5.21
CA GLU A 361 15.83 16.72 -5.92
C GLU A 361 15.88 15.21 -5.69
N ARG A 362 15.62 14.78 -4.45
CA ARG A 362 15.57 13.36 -4.08
C ARG A 362 14.36 12.68 -4.68
N TRP A 363 13.19 13.31 -4.63
CA TRP A 363 12.01 12.83 -5.34
C TRP A 363 12.29 12.66 -6.84
N LEU A 364 12.87 13.67 -7.48
CA LEU A 364 13.17 13.64 -8.91
C LEU A 364 14.18 12.53 -9.24
N GLU A 365 15.17 12.30 -8.38
CA GLU A 365 16.09 11.15 -8.50
C GLU A 365 15.31 9.83 -8.47
N CYS A 366 14.45 9.64 -7.46
CA CYS A 366 13.67 8.42 -7.27
C CYS A 366 12.71 8.17 -8.43
N ALA A 367 11.92 9.17 -8.82
CA ALA A 367 10.96 9.07 -9.92
C ALA A 367 11.65 8.76 -11.25
N ARG A 368 12.85 9.31 -11.51
CA ARG A 368 13.66 9.01 -12.72
C ARG A 368 14.27 7.61 -12.73
N ARG A 369 14.31 6.91 -11.60
CA ARG A 369 14.73 5.49 -11.56
C ARG A 369 13.68 4.57 -12.16
N VAL A 370 12.43 5.02 -12.29
CA VAL A 370 11.36 4.33 -13.02
C VAL A 370 11.08 2.90 -12.56
N THR A 371 11.40 2.59 -11.30
CA THR A 371 11.25 1.25 -10.73
C THR A 371 9.77 0.90 -10.54
N ARG A 372 9.38 -0.31 -10.97
CA ARG A 372 8.04 -0.88 -10.76
C ARG A 372 8.01 -2.06 -9.80
N CYS A 373 9.11 -2.79 -9.75
CA CYS A 373 9.24 -3.97 -8.92
C CYS A 373 10.08 -3.60 -7.70
N PRO A 374 9.58 -3.77 -6.48
CA PRO A 374 10.42 -3.84 -5.30
C PRO A 374 11.54 -4.88 -5.46
N ASN A 375 12.62 -4.75 -4.69
CA ASN A 375 13.72 -5.73 -4.76
C ASN A 375 13.36 -7.05 -4.08
N ASP A 376 12.45 -6.99 -3.12
CA ASP A 376 11.98 -8.11 -2.32
C ASP A 376 10.64 -8.62 -2.89
N GLY A 377 10.38 -9.92 -2.73
CA GLY A 377 9.15 -10.55 -3.21
C GLY A 377 9.08 -10.75 -4.74
N GLN A 378 7.94 -11.31 -5.15
CA GLN A 378 7.56 -11.46 -6.56
C GLN A 378 6.72 -10.26 -7.02
N CYS A 379 6.70 -9.99 -8.31
CA CYS A 379 5.96 -8.88 -8.90
C CYS A 379 5.15 -9.32 -10.12
N LEU A 380 3.87 -8.98 -10.14
CA LEU A 380 2.98 -9.10 -11.31
C LEU A 380 2.81 -7.72 -11.92
N LEU A 381 3.31 -7.56 -13.14
CA LEU A 381 3.13 -6.37 -13.97
C LEU A 381 1.96 -6.63 -14.92
N ILE A 382 0.81 -6.01 -14.62
CA ILE A 382 -0.47 -6.35 -15.25
C ILE A 382 -0.97 -5.17 -16.06
N ASP A 383 -1.29 -5.36 -17.33
CA ASP A 383 -2.07 -4.37 -18.08
C ASP A 383 -3.56 -4.57 -17.83
N TYR A 384 -4.18 -3.71 -17.02
CA TYR A 384 -5.61 -3.78 -16.68
C TYR A 384 -6.55 -3.23 -17.77
N HIS A 385 -6.01 -2.72 -18.88
CA HIS A 385 -6.79 -2.02 -19.92
C HIS A 385 -7.70 -0.88 -19.39
N ASP A 386 -7.32 -0.26 -18.27
CA ASP A 386 -8.05 0.84 -17.61
C ASP A 386 -7.77 2.22 -18.23
N ALA A 387 -6.91 2.28 -19.25
CA ALA A 387 -6.65 3.48 -20.03
C ALA A 387 -7.82 3.75 -21.00
N THR A 388 -8.82 4.52 -20.56
CA THR A 388 -10.03 4.79 -21.35
C THR A 388 -10.05 6.17 -22.01
N GLY A 389 -8.91 6.87 -22.13
CA GLY A 389 -8.86 8.23 -22.69
C GLY A 389 -9.79 9.23 -21.99
N GLY A 390 -10.04 9.03 -20.69
CA GLY A 390 -11.13 9.64 -19.95
C GLY A 390 -10.70 10.45 -18.73
N ASP A 391 -11.68 10.72 -17.88
CA ASP A 391 -11.57 11.50 -16.64
C ASP A 391 -10.68 10.79 -15.59
N PRO A 392 -9.57 11.42 -15.13
CA PRO A 392 -8.70 10.89 -14.08
C PRO A 392 -9.43 10.43 -12.83
N ASP A 393 -10.57 11.06 -12.51
CA ASP A 393 -11.38 10.73 -11.36
C ASP A 393 -11.98 9.32 -11.46
N LYS A 394 -12.06 8.69 -12.64
CA LYS A 394 -12.63 7.34 -12.83
C LYS A 394 -11.63 6.20 -12.65
N HIS A 395 -10.37 6.44 -12.97
CA HIS A 395 -9.31 5.44 -12.90
C HIS A 395 -8.24 5.80 -11.86
N LEU A 396 -8.35 6.96 -11.21
CA LEU A 396 -7.41 7.45 -10.20
C LEU A 396 -5.97 7.40 -10.73
N PHE A 397 -5.75 7.96 -11.92
CA PHE A 397 -4.46 7.91 -12.61
C PHE A 397 -3.90 6.48 -12.83
N GLY A 398 -4.80 5.50 -13.01
CA GLY A 398 -4.47 4.09 -13.23
C GLY A 398 -4.46 3.25 -11.95
N HIS A 399 -4.75 3.87 -10.81
CA HIS A 399 -4.64 3.28 -9.48
C HIS A 399 -5.93 2.63 -8.98
N ALA A 400 -7.09 2.95 -9.57
CA ALA A 400 -8.38 2.43 -9.10
C ALA A 400 -8.67 0.99 -9.54
N CYS A 401 -7.97 0.49 -10.57
CA CYS A 401 -8.23 -0.84 -11.16
C CYS A 401 -8.16 -1.98 -10.13
N TYR A 402 -7.35 -1.83 -9.07
CA TYR A 402 -7.10 -2.95 -8.19
C TYR A 402 -8.25 -3.32 -7.25
N THR A 403 -9.12 -2.37 -6.94
CA THR A 403 -10.21 -2.56 -5.97
C THR A 403 -11.54 -2.80 -6.65
N ARG A 404 -11.57 -2.80 -8.00
CA ARG A 404 -12.80 -3.01 -8.76
C ARG A 404 -13.31 -4.43 -8.59
N LEU A 405 -14.62 -4.57 -8.51
CA LEU A 405 -15.24 -5.87 -8.31
C LEU A 405 -14.99 -6.82 -9.51
N ASP A 406 -14.88 -6.26 -10.73
CA ASP A 406 -14.62 -7.00 -11.97
C ASP A 406 -13.18 -7.55 -12.08
N THR A 407 -12.23 -7.01 -11.33
CA THR A 407 -10.84 -7.50 -11.31
C THR A 407 -10.57 -8.53 -10.22
N MET A 408 -11.47 -8.65 -9.23
CA MET A 408 -11.26 -9.49 -8.03
C MET A 408 -10.94 -10.95 -8.35
N LEU A 409 -11.70 -11.60 -9.24
CA LEU A 409 -11.47 -13.02 -9.55
C LEU A 409 -10.10 -13.23 -10.22
N PHE A 410 -9.76 -12.38 -11.19
CA PHE A 410 -8.48 -12.43 -11.87
C PHE A 410 -7.31 -12.25 -10.88
N GLN A 411 -7.40 -11.24 -10.02
CA GLN A 411 -6.37 -10.98 -9.02
C GLN A 411 -6.24 -12.12 -8.02
N THR A 412 -7.36 -12.59 -7.47
CA THR A 412 -7.37 -13.70 -6.50
C THR A 412 -6.79 -14.96 -7.14
N SER A 413 -7.12 -15.24 -8.40
CA SER A 413 -6.55 -16.38 -9.15
C SER A 413 -5.03 -16.32 -9.19
N HIS A 414 -4.46 -15.18 -9.60
CA HIS A 414 -3.01 -15.04 -9.70
C HIS A 414 -2.30 -14.92 -8.35
N ILE A 415 -2.94 -14.35 -7.33
CA ILE A 415 -2.44 -14.37 -5.95
C ILE A 415 -2.31 -15.82 -5.49
N VAL A 416 -3.38 -16.61 -5.65
CA VAL A 416 -3.40 -18.01 -5.21
C VAL A 416 -2.44 -18.86 -6.02
N GLU A 417 -2.37 -18.69 -7.34
CA GLU A 417 -1.40 -19.40 -8.18
C GLU A 417 0.05 -19.05 -7.80
N THR A 418 0.35 -17.78 -7.57
CA THR A 418 1.71 -17.32 -7.31
C THR A 418 2.17 -17.68 -5.91
N LEU A 419 1.31 -17.54 -4.90
CA LEU A 419 1.65 -17.79 -3.52
C LEU A 419 1.41 -19.25 -3.10
N TYR A 420 0.41 -19.93 -3.65
CA TYR A 420 -0.08 -21.24 -3.18
C TYR A 420 -0.23 -22.28 -4.29
N GLY A 421 0.18 -21.97 -5.52
CA GLY A 421 0.26 -22.95 -6.61
C GLY A 421 1.45 -23.89 -6.38
N ALA A 422 1.15 -25.16 -6.10
CA ALA A 422 2.11 -26.25 -6.15
C ALA A 422 2.09 -26.92 -7.52
#